data_AF-A0A2S9GR99-F1
#
_entry.id   AF-A0A2S9GR99-F1
#
_cell.length_a   1.000
_cell.length_b   1.000
_cell.length_c   1.000
_cell.angle_alpha   90.00
_cell.angle_beta   90.00
_cell.angle_gamma   90.00
#
_symmetry.space_group_name_H-M   'P 1'
#
loop_
_entity.id
_entity.type
_entity.pdbx_description
1 polymer ?
#
loop_
_entity_poly.entity_id
_entity_poly.type
_entity_poly.pdbx_seq_one_letter_code
_entity_poly.pdbx_strand_id
1 'polypeptide(L)' 'LAALLETRLDQAGSGVLNALKLLALCEPLDIDALTELAGDDVVDEAETRGLIRFQRDGPVLNARFTHPL' A
#
# COMPACT_ATOMS: atom_id res chain seq x y z
N LEU A 1 9.79 -16.07 3.84
CA LEU A 1 9.61 -14.60 3.72
C LEU A 1 8.13 -14.18 3.76
N ALA A 2 7.18 -15.03 3.32
CA ALA A 2 5.73 -14.76 3.42
C ALA A 2 5.13 -14.72 4.85
N ALA A 3 5.64 -15.52 5.79
CA ALA A 3 5.02 -15.66 7.12
C ALA A 3 5.08 -14.41 8.02
N LEU A 4 6.05 -13.51 7.81
CA LEU A 4 6.12 -12.22 8.52
C LEU A 4 5.16 -11.18 7.92
N LEU A 5 4.74 -11.37 6.67
CA LEU A 5 3.72 -10.54 6.04
C LEU A 5 2.34 -10.91 6.58
N GLU A 6 2.02 -12.20 6.63
CA GLU A 6 0.73 -12.69 7.15
C GLU A 6 0.45 -12.18 8.57
N THR A 7 1.46 -12.16 9.45
CA THR A 7 1.29 -11.69 10.83
C THR A 7 1.04 -10.18 10.94
N ARG A 8 1.63 -9.36 10.05
CA ARG A 8 1.37 -7.90 10.02
C ARG A 8 0.08 -7.56 9.29
N LEU A 9 -0.30 -8.37 8.30
CA LEU A 9 -1.57 -8.28 7.59
C LEU A 9 -2.75 -8.63 8.50
N ASP A 10 -2.60 -9.62 9.40
CA ASP A 10 -3.65 -10.01 10.35
C ASP A 10 -3.95 -8.89 11.38
N GLN A 11 -2.95 -8.04 11.64
CA GLN A 11 -3.07 -6.84 12.48
C GLN A 11 -3.44 -5.56 11.71
N ALA A 12 -3.42 -5.60 10.39
CA ALA A 12 -3.87 -4.53 9.54
C ALA A 12 -5.36 -4.73 9.29
N GLY A 13 -6.18 -3.72 9.58
CA GLY A 13 -7.62 -3.79 9.31
C GLY A 13 -7.87 -4.22 7.86
N SER A 14 -9.02 -4.85 7.61
CA SER A 14 -9.38 -5.41 6.29
C SER A 14 -9.22 -4.42 5.13
N GLY A 15 -9.33 -3.11 5.38
CA GLY A 15 -9.04 -2.04 4.42
C GLY A 15 -7.57 -2.00 3.99
N VAL A 16 -6.64 -1.92 4.95
CA VAL A 16 -5.19 -1.84 4.66
C VAL A 16 -4.72 -3.09 3.92
N LEU A 17 -5.22 -4.27 4.30
CA LEU A 17 -4.96 -5.52 3.58
C LEU A 17 -5.38 -5.44 2.10
N ASN A 18 -6.52 -4.81 1.81
CA ASN A 18 -7.01 -4.65 0.45
C ASN A 18 -6.12 -3.68 -0.36
N ALA A 19 -5.72 -2.56 0.24
CA ALA A 19 -4.79 -1.60 -0.37
C ALA A 19 -3.46 -2.26 -0.80
N LEU A 20 -2.89 -3.09 0.09
CA LEU A 20 -1.65 -3.81 -0.18
C LEU A 20 -1.83 -4.84 -1.29
N LYS A 21 -2.96 -5.55 -1.35
CA LYS A 21 -3.25 -6.49 -2.45
C LYS A 21 -3.33 -5.78 -3.80
N LEU A 22 -3.97 -4.61 -3.85
CA LEU A 22 -4.07 -3.80 -5.07
C LEU A 22 -2.71 -3.33 -5.56
N LEU A 23 -1.84 -2.88 -4.65
CA LEU A 23 -0.45 -2.57 -4.96
C LEU A 23 0.29 -3.80 -5.51
N ALA A 24 0.24 -4.94 -4.83
CA ALA A 24 0.93 -6.16 -5.26
C ALA A 24 0.53 -6.65 -6.66
N LEU A 25 -0.70 -6.38 -7.10
CA LEU A 25 -1.19 -6.70 -8.44
C LEU A 25 -0.76 -5.68 -9.51
N CYS A 26 -0.52 -4.41 -9.13
CA CYS A 26 -0.41 -3.28 -10.06
C CYS A 26 0.84 -2.40 -9.85
N GLU A 27 1.90 -2.87 -9.19
CA GLU A 27 3.08 -2.02 -8.96
C GLU A 27 3.75 -1.55 -10.28
N PRO A 28 3.99 -0.23 -10.47
CA PRO A 28 3.65 0.90 -9.60
C PRO A 28 2.20 1.42 -9.80
N LEU A 29 1.49 1.67 -8.69
CA LEU A 29 0.12 2.19 -8.69
C LEU A 29 0.09 3.66 -8.28
N ASP A 30 -0.68 4.48 -8.98
CA ASP A 30 -0.87 5.89 -8.68
C ASP A 30 -1.64 6.10 -7.36
N ILE A 31 -1.29 7.14 -6.61
CA ILE A 31 -1.92 7.45 -5.31
C ILE A 31 -3.41 7.73 -5.43
N ASP A 32 -3.84 8.47 -6.46
CA ASP A 32 -5.26 8.83 -6.62
C ASP A 32 -6.09 7.57 -6.88
N ALA A 33 -5.55 6.65 -7.70
CA ALA A 33 -6.17 5.34 -7.94
C ALA A 33 -6.20 4.46 -6.68
N LEU A 34 -5.12 4.44 -5.90
CA LEU A 34 -5.08 3.66 -4.66
C LEU A 34 -6.08 4.19 -3.63
N THR A 35 -6.17 5.51 -3.48
CA THR A 35 -7.11 6.18 -2.58
C THR A 35 -8.56 6.00 -3.02
N GLU A 36 -8.84 6.01 -4.33
CA GLU A 36 -10.20 5.73 -4.85
C GLU A 36 -10.63 4.27 -4.55
N LEU A 37 -9.70 3.32 -4.61
CA LEU A 37 -9.99 1.89 -4.44
C LEU A 37 -9.97 1.43 -2.98
N ALA A 38 -9.10 1.99 -2.15
CA ALA A 38 -8.89 1.57 -0.76
C ALA A 38 -9.47 2.54 0.28
N GLY A 39 -9.67 3.80 -0.10
CA GLY A 39 -10.05 4.90 0.79
C GLY A 39 -8.84 5.64 1.36
N ASP A 40 -9.00 6.95 1.56
CA ASP A 40 -7.95 7.87 2.01
C ASP A 40 -7.39 7.49 3.39
N ASP A 41 -8.29 7.25 4.36
CA ASP A 41 -7.94 6.83 5.73
C ASP A 41 -7.06 5.56 5.75
N VAL A 42 -7.31 4.66 4.80
CA VAL A 42 -6.61 3.38 4.69
C VAL A 42 -5.22 3.56 4.09
N VAL A 43 -5.10 4.44 3.09
CA VAL A 43 -3.84 4.76 2.43
C VAL A 43 -2.91 5.48 3.41
N ASP A 44 -3.44 6.46 4.16
CA ASP A 44 -2.71 7.17 5.21
C ASP A 44 -2.27 6.24 6.34
N GLU A 45 -3.14 5.31 6.75
CA GLU A 45 -2.80 4.30 7.75
C GLU A 45 -1.69 3.36 7.25
N ALA A 46 -1.74 2.95 5.98
CA ALA A 46 -0.72 2.09 5.38
C ALA A 46 0.65 2.79 5.26
N GLU A 47 0.66 4.09 4.92
CA GLU A 47 1.89 4.90 4.92
C GLU A 47 2.43 5.09 6.34
N THR A 48 1.57 5.45 7.30
CA THR A 48 1.93 5.65 8.71
C THR A 48 2.52 4.39 9.33
N ARG A 49 1.99 3.22 8.96
CA ARG A 49 2.52 1.90 9.37
C ARG A 49 3.81 1.50 8.64
N GLY A 50 4.27 2.31 7.69
CA GLY A 50 5.50 2.08 6.91
C GLY A 50 5.38 0.94 5.90
N LEU A 51 4.16 0.54 5.52
CA LEU A 51 3.91 -0.58 4.62
C LEU A 51 4.08 -0.16 3.16
N ILE A 52 3.63 1.05 2.85
CA ILE A 52 3.77 1.68 1.53
C ILE A 52 4.59 2.96 1.65
N ARG A 53 5.20 3.37 0.54
CA ARG A 53 5.89 4.65 0.40
C ARG A 53 5.46 5.29 -0.91
N PHE A 54 5.25 6.60 -0.88
CA PHE A 54 5.05 7.39 -2.08
C PHE A 54 6.38 7.78 -2.70
N GLN A 55 6.54 7.47 -3.98
CA GLN A 55 7.68 7.90 -4.78
C GLN A 55 7.18 8.67 -6.00
N ARG A 56 7.71 9.87 -6.17
CA ARG A 56 7.40 10.70 -7.32
C ARG A 56 8.17 10.21 -8.53
N ASP A 57 7.44 9.90 -9.61
CA ASP A 57 8.00 9.52 -10.91
C ASP A 57 7.53 10.54 -11.95
N GLY A 58 8.37 11.56 -12.18
CA GLY A 58 8.02 12.72 -13.00
C GLY A 58 6.82 13.50 -12.43
N PRO A 59 5.71 13.67 -13.19
CA PRO A 59 4.53 14.37 -12.70
C PRO A 59 3.64 13.51 -11.80
N VAL A 60 3.83 12.18 -11.77
CA VAL A 60 2.93 11.22 -11.11
C VAL A 60 3.48 10.85 -9.73
N LEU A 61 2.61 10.72 -8.73
CA LEU A 61 2.97 10.23 -7.39
C LEU A 61 2.49 8.78 -7.25
N ASN A 62 3.43 7.85 -7.25
CA ASN A 62 3.10 6.42 -7.19
C ASN A 62 3.33 5.87 -5.78
N ALA A 63 2.42 5.02 -5.33
CA ALA A 63 2.61 4.16 -4.18
C ALA A 63 3.44 2.93 -4.58
N ARG A 64 4.38 2.55 -3.72
CA ARG A 64 5.18 1.31 -3.79
C ARG A 64 5.31 0.68 -2.42
N PHE A 65 5.62 -0.61 -2.35
CA PHE A 65 6.00 -1.19 -1.06
C PHE A 65 7.30 -0.58 -0.54
N THR A 66 7.34 -0.30 0.76
CA THR A 66 8.54 0.21 1.44
C THR A 66 9.66 -0.82 1.48
N HIS A 67 9.36 -2.11 1.32
CA HIS A 67 10.35 -3.16 1.19
C HIS A 67 10.17 -3.93 -0.11
N PRO A 68 11.27 -4.29 -0.80
CA PRO A 68 11.20 -5.28 -1.86
C PRO A 68 10.69 -6.59 -1.23
N LEU A 69 9.52 -7.04 -1.68
CA LEU A 69 8.94 -8.34 -1.34
C LEU A 69 9.79 -9.49 -1.89
#